data_AF-A0A4C1ZWT6-F1
#
_entry.id   AF-A0A4C1ZWT6-F1
#
_cell.length_a   1.000
_cell.length_b   1.000
_cell.length_c   1.000
_cell.angle_alpha   90.00
_cell.angle_beta   90.00
_cell.angle_gamma   90.00
#
_symmetry.space_group_name_H-M   'P 1'
#
loop_
_entity.id
_entity.type
_entity.pdbx_description
1 polymer ?
#
loop_
_entity_poly.entity_id
_entity_poly.type
_entity_poly.pdbx_seq_one_letter_code
_entity_poly.pdbx_strand_id
1 'polypeptide(L)'
;MQTEAIRPTILDARVLQKTLHPRRPCRSSIGARSLGCIHRAAAGPRNAPPAAKIIETSADDLSQLMSIINVIDTSELAILAKKFRSAANPTEKLLCLVEHASLVEAIKNKL
;
A
#
# COMPACT_ATOMS: atom_id res chain seq x y z
N MET A 1 39.87 16.89 -34.79
CA MET A 1 38.96 17.82 -34.09
C MET A 1 37.53 17.37 -34.37
N GLN A 2 36.90 16.69 -33.42
CA GLN A 2 35.50 16.25 -33.53
C GLN A 2 34.72 16.99 -32.43
N THR A 3 33.66 17.68 -32.82
CA THR A 3 32.82 18.48 -31.92
C THR A 3 31.36 18.10 -32.16
N GLU A 4 30.70 17.73 -31.04
CA GLU A 4 29.30 17.99 -30.69
C GLU A 4 28.19 17.38 -31.59
N ALA A 5 27.04 16.94 -31.11
CA ALA A 5 26.48 16.76 -29.79
C ALA A 5 25.31 15.78 -29.92
N ILE A 6 25.11 14.96 -28.89
CA ILE A 6 24.00 14.03 -28.77
C ILE A 6 22.72 14.84 -28.46
N ARG A 7 21.70 14.74 -29.32
CA ARG A 7 20.31 15.07 -28.98
C ARG A 7 19.45 13.82 -29.09
N PRO A 8 18.85 13.32 -28.01
CA PRO A 8 17.85 12.25 -28.12
C PRO A 8 16.50 12.90 -28.43
N THR A 9 16.08 12.82 -29.68
CA THR A 9 14.71 13.20 -30.07
C THR A 9 13.89 11.92 -30.23
N ILE A 10 13.02 11.70 -29.24
CA ILE A 10 11.71 11.07 -29.37
C ILE A 10 11.72 9.58 -29.78
N LEU A 11 11.72 8.74 -28.74
CA LEU A 11 10.78 7.63 -28.54
C LEU A 11 10.13 7.06 -29.82
N ASP A 12 10.89 6.29 -30.60
CA ASP A 12 10.33 5.55 -31.73
C ASP A 12 9.96 4.14 -31.27
N ALA A 13 8.65 3.86 -31.31
CA ALA A 13 7.93 2.76 -30.67
C ALA A 13 8.20 1.37 -31.27
N ARG A 14 9.46 1.06 -31.59
CA ARG A 14 9.85 -0.11 -32.41
C ARG A 14 10.50 -1.27 -31.64
N VAL A 15 10.67 -1.20 -30.31
CA VAL A 15 11.36 -2.26 -29.55
C VAL A 15 10.45 -3.29 -28.85
N LEU A 16 9.16 -3.06 -28.62
CA LEU A 16 8.32 -4.09 -27.99
C LEU A 16 7.49 -4.89 -29.01
N GLN A 17 8.20 -5.77 -29.71
CA GLN A 17 7.66 -6.89 -30.47
C GLN A 17 6.69 -7.76 -29.64
N LYS A 18 5.88 -8.55 -30.38
CA LYS A 18 5.01 -9.69 -29.99
C LYS A 18 3.59 -9.26 -29.60
N THR A 19 2.52 -9.57 -30.33
CA THR A 19 2.21 -10.83 -31.05
C THR A 19 1.00 -10.65 -32.00
N LEU A 20 1.13 -11.18 -33.22
CA LEU A 20 0.12 -11.84 -34.08
C LEU A 20 -1.01 -11.00 -34.76
N HIS A 21 -0.97 -11.07 -36.10
CA HIS A 21 -1.88 -10.54 -37.14
C HIS A 21 -3.29 -11.21 -37.16
N PRO A 22 -4.12 -11.02 -38.21
CA PRO A 22 -4.89 -9.85 -38.64
C PRO A 22 -6.42 -10.14 -38.62
N ARG A 23 -7.31 -9.15 -38.44
CA ARG A 23 -8.77 -9.39 -38.55
C ARG A 23 -9.46 -8.51 -39.59
N ARG A 24 -9.80 -9.15 -40.72
CA ARG A 24 -11.06 -9.01 -41.50
C ARG A 24 -11.38 -10.42 -42.02
N PRO A 25 -12.65 -10.88 -42.03
CA PRO A 25 -13.69 -10.29 -42.91
C PRO A 25 -15.12 -10.23 -42.34
N CYS A 26 -15.95 -9.42 -43.00
CA CYS A 26 -17.41 -9.36 -42.84
C CYS A 26 -18.12 -10.51 -43.57
N ARG A 27 -19.05 -11.21 -42.90
CA ARG A 27 -20.35 -11.73 -43.41
C ARG A 27 -20.92 -12.73 -42.42
N SER A 28 -22.13 -12.50 -41.92
CA SER A 28 -23.29 -13.36 -42.21
C SER A 28 -24.53 -12.85 -41.46
N SER A 29 -25.65 -13.03 -42.15
CA SER A 29 -26.98 -12.46 -42.03
C SER A 29 -27.92 -13.20 -41.08
N ILE A 30 -28.87 -12.42 -40.54
CA ILE A 30 -30.30 -12.73 -40.33
C ILE A 30 -30.65 -13.87 -39.36
N GLY A 31 -31.37 -13.51 -38.29
CA GLY A 31 -32.09 -14.49 -37.46
C GLY A 31 -32.61 -13.97 -36.13
N ALA A 32 -33.18 -12.75 -36.08
CA ALA A 32 -33.89 -12.29 -34.88
C ALA A 32 -35.32 -12.83 -34.88
N ARG A 33 -35.62 -13.72 -33.94
CA ARG A 33 -36.82 -13.73 -33.07
C ARG A 33 -36.98 -15.11 -32.42
N SER A 34 -36.72 -15.17 -31.11
CA SER A 34 -37.42 -16.08 -30.22
C SER A 34 -37.72 -15.33 -28.92
N LEU A 35 -39.00 -15.14 -28.67
CA LEU A 35 -39.56 -14.62 -27.42
C LEU A 35 -39.35 -15.67 -26.35
N GLY A 36 -38.65 -15.35 -25.28
CA GLY A 36 -38.41 -16.33 -24.21
C GLY A 36 -37.86 -15.71 -22.94
N CYS A 37 -38.77 -15.47 -21.99
CA CYS A 37 -38.58 -15.35 -20.54
C CYS A 37 -37.54 -14.34 -20.00
N ILE A 38 -38.03 -13.18 -19.55
CA ILE A 38 -37.44 -12.47 -18.41
C ILE A 38 -37.52 -13.42 -17.21
N HIS A 39 -36.43 -14.12 -16.88
CA HIS A 39 -36.33 -14.78 -15.59
C HIS A 39 -36.21 -13.70 -14.52
N ARG A 40 -37.29 -13.50 -13.76
CA ARG A 40 -37.26 -12.76 -12.50
C ARG A 40 -36.34 -13.52 -11.55
N ALA A 41 -35.08 -13.13 -11.47
CA ALA A 41 -34.22 -13.57 -10.39
C ALA A 41 -34.86 -13.08 -9.08
N ALA A 42 -35.40 -14.01 -8.30
CA ALA A 42 -35.73 -13.72 -6.91
C ALA A 42 -34.41 -13.33 -6.25
N ALA A 43 -34.27 -12.05 -5.88
CA ALA A 43 -33.21 -11.64 -4.97
C ALA A 43 -33.48 -12.36 -3.64
N GLY A 44 -32.82 -13.52 -3.45
CA GLY A 44 -32.79 -14.20 -2.16
C GLY A 44 -32.25 -13.26 -1.09
N PRO A 45 -32.48 -13.57 0.21
CA PRO A 45 -32.10 -12.70 1.32
C PRO A 45 -30.68 -12.20 1.10
N ARG A 46 -30.55 -10.89 0.86
CA ARG A 46 -29.25 -10.27 0.68
C ARG A 46 -28.54 -10.47 2.01
N ASN A 47 -27.47 -11.26 2.03
CA ASN A 47 -26.60 -11.39 3.20
C ASN A 47 -26.18 -9.96 3.57
N ALA A 48 -26.85 -9.37 4.55
CA ALA A 48 -26.45 -8.09 5.09
C ALA A 48 -25.04 -8.27 5.66
N PRO A 49 -24.13 -7.31 5.47
CA PRO A 49 -22.85 -7.35 6.15
C PRO A 49 -23.10 -7.56 7.65
N PRO A 50 -22.31 -8.41 8.35
CA PRO A 50 -22.40 -8.52 9.79
C PRO A 50 -22.38 -7.12 10.40
N ALA A 51 -23.33 -6.83 11.29
CA ALA A 51 -23.33 -5.56 12.00
C ALA A 51 -21.95 -5.35 12.63
N ALA A 52 -21.31 -4.22 12.35
CA ALA A 52 -20.00 -3.91 12.91
C ALA A 52 -20.11 -3.92 14.44
N LYS A 53 -19.37 -4.81 15.08
CA LYS A 53 -19.32 -4.88 16.54
C LYS A 53 -18.60 -3.62 17.02
N ILE A 54 -19.35 -2.70 17.64
CA ILE A 54 -18.76 -1.54 18.31
C ILE A 54 -18.04 -2.09 19.55
N ILE A 55 -16.71 -1.95 19.55
CA ILE A 55 -15.88 -2.23 20.73
C ILE A 55 -15.94 -0.97 21.56
N GLU A 56 -16.49 -1.05 22.77
CA GLU A 56 -16.43 0.07 23.70
C GLU A 56 -15.00 0.19 24.25
N THR A 57 -14.36 1.32 23.96
CA THR A 57 -13.06 1.69 24.51
C THR A 57 -13.28 2.44 25.80
N SER A 58 -12.61 2.05 26.90
CA SER A 58 -12.76 2.76 28.17
C SER A 58 -12.08 4.14 28.14
N ALA A 59 -12.50 5.04 29.01
CA ALA A 59 -11.84 6.34 29.17
C ALA A 59 -10.38 6.19 29.66
N ASP A 60 -10.11 5.17 30.46
CA ASP A 60 -8.77 4.85 30.96
C ASP A 60 -7.84 4.45 29.80
N ASP A 61 -8.32 3.61 28.87
CA ASP A 61 -7.55 3.22 27.68
C ASP A 61 -7.16 4.44 26.83
N LEU A 62 -8.09 5.40 26.67
CA LEU A 62 -7.82 6.63 25.94
C LEU A 62 -6.84 7.54 26.67
N SER A 63 -6.93 7.64 28.00
CA SER A 63 -6.00 8.42 28.80
C SER A 63 -4.58 7.84 28.74
N GLN A 64 -4.46 6.51 28.76
CA GLN A 64 -3.19 5.82 28.60
C GLN A 64 -2.62 6.05 27.20
N LEU A 65 -3.46 6.00 26.17
CA LEU A 65 -3.06 6.27 24.78
C LEU A 65 -2.57 7.71 24.59
N MET A 66 -3.25 8.69 25.20
CA MET A 66 -2.80 10.09 25.21
C MET A 66 -1.49 10.27 25.96
N SER A 67 -1.33 9.59 27.10
CA SER A 67 -0.06 9.57 27.83
C SER A 67 1.06 9.05 26.93
N ILE A 68 0.83 7.92 26.24
CA ILE A 68 1.77 7.31 25.30
C ILE A 68 2.25 8.28 24.23
N ILE A 69 1.30 8.95 23.59
CA ILE A 69 1.57 9.88 22.50
C ILE A 69 2.33 11.12 22.98
N ASN A 70 2.10 11.58 24.22
CA ASN A 70 2.77 12.76 24.77
C ASN A 70 4.19 12.49 25.28
N VAL A 71 4.50 11.26 25.71
CA VAL A 71 5.85 10.92 26.24
C VAL A 71 6.82 10.54 25.13
N ILE A 72 6.36 9.93 24.04
CA ILE A 72 7.24 9.50 22.95
C ILE A 72 7.51 10.67 22.00
N ASP A 73 8.76 11.13 21.95
CA ASP A 73 9.23 11.98 20.86
C ASP A 73 9.28 11.17 19.56
N THR A 74 8.25 11.35 18.73
CA THR A 74 8.13 10.66 17.44
C THR A 74 9.23 11.03 16.44
N SER A 75 9.81 12.23 16.56
CA SER A 75 10.93 12.67 15.72
C SER A 75 12.21 11.94 16.09
N GLU A 76 12.47 11.80 17.40
CA GLU A 76 13.59 11.01 17.93
C GLU A 76 13.43 9.53 17.55
N LEU A 77 12.21 8.97 17.68
CA LEU A 77 11.91 7.61 17.27
C LEU A 77 12.17 7.37 15.77
N ALA A 78 11.80 8.32 14.92
CA ALA A 78 12.06 8.24 13.48
C ALA A 78 13.56 8.26 13.17
N ILE A 79 14.34 9.09 13.86
CA ILE A 79 15.79 9.16 13.72
C ILE A 79 16.43 7.85 14.18
N LEU A 80 16.06 7.35 15.36
CA LEU A 80 16.52 6.07 15.88
C LEU A 80 16.24 4.94 14.89
N ALA A 81 15.01 4.83 14.39
CA ALA A 81 14.64 3.79 13.42
C ALA A 81 15.46 3.88 12.13
N LYS A 82 15.73 5.08 11.64
CA LYS A 82 16.56 5.29 10.44
C LYS A 82 18.01 4.87 10.69
N LYS A 83 18.63 5.34 11.77
CA LYS A 83 20.01 4.99 12.12
C LYS A 83 20.16 3.49 12.39
N PHE A 84 19.22 2.89 13.13
CA PHE A 84 19.22 1.46 13.42
C PHE A 84 19.07 0.60 12.16
N ARG A 85 18.25 1.02 11.19
CA ARG A 85 18.14 0.36 9.88
C ARG A 85 19.42 0.49 9.06
N SER A 86 20.07 1.65 9.11
CA SER A 86 21.29 1.95 8.35
C SER A 86 22.57 1.33 8.95
N ALA A 87 22.57 0.98 10.23
CA ALA A 87 23.70 0.35 10.91
C ALA A 87 24.11 -0.97 10.22
N ALA A 88 25.40 -1.09 9.90
CA ALA A 88 25.94 -2.16 9.08
C ALA A 88 26.15 -3.46 9.87
N ASN A 89 26.27 -3.38 11.20
CA ASN A 89 26.56 -4.51 12.07
C ASN A 89 25.80 -4.44 13.41
N PRO A 90 25.73 -5.55 14.17
CA PRO A 90 25.04 -5.56 15.46
C PRO A 90 25.62 -4.59 16.49
N THR A 91 26.92 -4.35 16.48
CA THR A 91 27.58 -3.43 17.42
C THR A 91 27.12 -1.99 17.22
N GLU A 92 27.05 -1.52 15.98
CA GLU A 92 26.50 -0.21 15.63
C GLU A 92 25.02 -0.09 15.99
N LYS A 93 24.25 -1.18 15.85
CA LYS A 93 22.85 -1.23 16.29
C LYS A 93 22.73 -1.06 17.81
N LEU A 94 23.59 -1.72 18.58
CA LEU A 94 23.65 -1.54 20.03
C LEU A 94 24.04 -0.12 20.40
N LEU A 95 25.04 0.46 19.73
CA LEU A 95 25.45 1.85 19.96
C LEU A 95 24.30 2.83 19.67
N CYS A 96 23.58 2.62 18.56
CA CYS A 96 22.41 3.42 18.22
C CYS A 96 21.31 3.36 19.28
N LEU A 97 21.10 2.20 19.92
CA LEU A 97 20.14 2.08 21.03
C LEU A 97 20.63 2.79 22.29
N VAL A 98 21.94 2.74 22.56
CA VAL A 98 22.56 3.41 23.73
C VAL A 98 22.52 4.93 23.58
N GLU A 99 22.76 5.47 22.37
CA GLU A 99 22.64 6.91 22.09
C GLU A 99 21.23 7.46 22.36
N HIS A 100 20.20 6.62 22.16
CA HIS A 100 18.79 6.95 22.37
C HIS A 100 18.22 6.23 23.61
N ALA A 101 19.04 6.03 24.66
CA ALA A 101 18.68 5.22 25.81
C ALA A 101 17.41 5.68 26.53
N SER A 102 17.21 6.99 26.69
CA SER A 102 16.01 7.54 27.36
C SER A 102 14.71 7.15 26.64
N LEU A 103 14.71 7.21 25.31
CA LEU A 103 13.56 6.81 24.49
C LEU A 103 13.33 5.29 24.57
N VAL A 104 14.40 4.49 24.46
CA VAL A 104 14.32 3.03 24.61
C VAL A 104 13.80 2.65 25.98
N GLU A 105 14.25 3.35 27.02
CA GLU A 105 13.81 3.17 28.39
C GLU A 105 12.33 3.58 28.57
N ALA A 106 11.90 4.70 28.01
CA ALA A 106 10.50 5.13 28.03
C ALA A 106 9.56 4.12 27.35
N ILE A 107 10.01 3.48 26.26
CA ILE A 107 9.23 2.42 25.59
C ILE A 107 9.22 1.13 26.42
N LYS A 108 10.36 0.74 27.01
CA LYS A 108 10.54 -0.49 27.78
C LYS A 108 9.79 -0.46 29.11
N ASN A 109 10.01 0.61 29.88
CA ASN A 109 9.34 0.83 31.15
C ASN A 109 7.85 1.11 30.92
N LYS A 110 7.50 1.44 29.67
CA LYS A 110 6.29 2.15 29.33
C LYS A 110 6.27 3.49 30.16
N LEU A 111 5.54 4.55 29.89
CA LEU A 111 4.15 4.55 29.49
C LEU A 111 3.32 3.47 30.16
#